data_AF-A0A952VTH2-F1
#
_entry.id   AF-A0A952VTH2-F1
#
_cell.length_a   1.000
_cell.length_b   1.000
_cell.length_c   1.000
_cell.angle_alpha   90.00
_cell.angle_beta   90.00
_cell.angle_gamma   90.00
#
_symmetry.space_group_name_H-M   'P 1'
#
loop_
_entity.id
_entity.type
_entity.pdbx_description
1 polymer ?
#
loop_
_entity_poly.entity_id
_entity_poly.type
_entity_poly.pdbx_seq_one_letter_code
_entity_poly.pdbx_strand_id
1 'polypeptide(L)'
;MLDKKALDVQVLHVAPLTSIADYLVIGSAESDRQTRAIADSVAEVLTRVGQRPLSLEGTTSGQWVLIDFGDVVAHVFRHDTRSHYALERLWSDARSIPIPDNVSTSTATPKRQVIQKATSRKMV
;
A
#
# COMPACT_ATOMS: atom_id res chain seq x y z
N MET A 1 0.12 1.34 4.45
CA MET A 1 1.44 1.92 4.83
C MET A 1 1.32 2.88 6.01
N LEU A 2 0.50 3.92 5.93
CA LEU A 2 0.38 4.95 6.98
C LEU A 2 -0.07 4.39 8.35
N ASP A 3 -0.96 3.39 8.37
CA ASP A 3 -1.36 2.69 9.61
C ASP A 3 -0.19 2.07 10.38
N LYS A 4 0.88 1.70 9.67
CA LYS A 4 2.12 1.15 10.23
C LYS A 4 3.23 2.21 10.36
N LYS A 5 2.85 3.49 10.32
CA LYS A 5 3.73 4.65 10.53
C LYS A 5 4.91 4.69 9.55
N ALA A 6 4.65 4.29 8.30
CA ALA A 6 5.60 4.50 7.22
C ALA A 6 5.85 6.00 7.02
N LEU A 7 7.10 6.37 6.78
CA LEU A 7 7.55 7.74 6.55
C LEU A 7 7.68 8.02 5.05
N ASP A 8 7.61 9.29 4.67
CA ASP A 8 7.86 9.79 3.31
C ASP A 8 7.15 8.97 2.23
N VAL A 9 5.88 8.65 2.47
CA VAL A 9 5.09 7.84 1.54
C VAL A 9 4.81 8.66 0.29
N GLN A 10 5.22 8.16 -0.86
CA GLN A 10 5.00 8.77 -2.16
C GLN A 10 4.24 7.82 -3.06
N VAL A 11 3.32 8.38 -3.85
CA VAL A 11 2.64 7.67 -4.93
C VAL A 11 3.06 8.33 -6.24
N LEU A 12 3.57 7.53 -7.17
CA LEU A 12 4.06 7.98 -8.47
C LEU A 12 3.23 7.31 -9.56
N HIS A 13 2.68 8.10 -10.47
CA HIS A 13 2.01 7.61 -11.67
C HIS A 13 3.06 7.43 -12.78
N VAL A 14 3.35 6.18 -13.11
CA VAL A 14 4.46 5.77 -13.99
C VAL A 14 4.00 5.14 -15.31
N ALA A 15 2.71 4.83 -15.47
CA ALA A 15 2.13 4.33 -16.73
C ALA A 15 2.59 5.08 -18.00
N PRO A 16 2.72 6.43 -18.01
CA PRO A 16 3.18 7.14 -19.20
C PRO A 16 4.66 6.91 -19.54
N LEU A 17 5.46 6.44 -18.58
CA LEU A 17 6.91 6.28 -18.69
C LEU A 17 7.32 4.83 -18.91
N THR A 18 6.51 3.86 -18.49
CA THR A 18 6.83 2.44 -18.57
C THR A 18 5.57 1.58 -18.66
N SER A 19 5.71 0.40 -19.27
CA SER A 19 4.65 -0.63 -19.31
C SER A 19 4.72 -1.62 -18.14
N ILE A 20 5.63 -1.43 -17.19
CA ILE A 20 5.85 -2.38 -16.09
C ILE A 20 4.71 -2.31 -15.06
N ALA A 21 4.22 -1.11 -14.75
CA ALA A 21 3.14 -0.86 -13.79
C ALA A 21 2.50 0.50 -14.08
N ASP A 22 1.31 0.73 -13.53
CA ASP A 22 0.64 2.04 -13.62
C ASP A 22 1.08 2.97 -12.48
N TYR A 23 1.27 2.42 -11.29
CA TYR A 23 1.64 3.16 -10.09
C TYR A 23 2.79 2.52 -9.31
N LEU A 24 3.69 3.37 -8.80
CA LEU A 24 4.64 3.01 -7.77
C LEU A 24 4.26 3.67 -6.45
N VAL A 25 4.27 2.89 -5.37
CA VAL A 25 4.10 3.41 -4.01
C VAL A 25 5.38 3.17 -3.24
N ILE A 26 6.01 4.22 -2.73
CA ILE A 26 7.29 4.13 -2.04
C ILE A 26 7.10 4.63 -0.61
N GLY A 27 7.53 3.85 0.38
CA GLY A 27 7.51 4.25 1.79
C GLY A 27 8.80 3.88 2.52
N SER A 28 9.13 4.66 3.55
CA SER A 28 10.29 4.44 4.41
C SER A 28 9.89 3.88 5.77
N ALA A 29 10.80 3.12 6.38
CA ALA A 29 10.71 2.57 7.72
C ALA A 29 12.02 2.83 8.49
N GLU A 30 11.93 2.98 9.80
CA GLU A 30 13.09 3.24 10.68
C GLU A 30 13.85 1.97 11.04
N SER A 31 13.25 0.79 10.87
CA SER A 31 13.89 -0.49 11.19
C SER A 31 13.41 -1.61 10.27
N ASP A 32 14.24 -2.64 10.13
CA ASP A 32 13.91 -3.82 9.31
C ASP A 32 12.64 -4.51 9.79
N ARG A 33 12.38 -4.49 11.10
CA ARG A 33 11.15 -5.04 11.69
C ARG A 33 9.94 -4.24 11.22
N GLN A 34 10.04 -2.91 11.20
CA GLN A 34 8.97 -2.06 10.72
C GLN A 34 8.77 -2.21 9.21
N THR A 35 9.83 -2.34 8.42
CA THR A 35 9.74 -2.62 6.97
C THR A 35 8.87 -3.85 6.71
N ARG A 36 9.17 -4.97 7.39
CA ARG A 36 8.40 -6.21 7.29
C ARG A 36 6.95 -6.00 7.74
N ALA A 37 6.75 -5.36 8.89
CA ALA A 37 5.40 -5.12 9.43
C ALA A 37 4.53 -4.24 8.52
N ILE A 38 5.12 -3.25 7.83
CA ILE A 38 4.43 -2.44 6.82
C ILE A 38 4.05 -3.33 5.63
N ALA A 39 5.00 -4.12 5.12
CA ALA A 39 4.77 -4.96 3.95
C ALA A 39 3.71 -6.04 4.20
N ASP A 40 3.81 -6.75 5.33
CA ASP A 40 2.84 -7.75 5.76
C ASP A 40 1.46 -7.13 5.88
N SER A 41 1.36 -5.93 6.49
CA SER A 41 0.09 -5.23 6.62
C SER A 41 -0.52 -4.83 5.29
N VAL A 42 0.29 -4.42 4.31
CA VAL A 42 -0.19 -4.08 2.96
C VAL A 42 -0.72 -5.33 2.27
N ALA A 43 0.07 -6.42 2.27
CA ALA A 43 -0.32 -7.68 1.66
C ALA A 43 -1.59 -8.26 2.31
N GLU A 44 -1.69 -8.22 3.64
CA GLU A 44 -2.83 -8.76 4.39
C GLU A 44 -4.12 -7.98 4.12
N VAL A 45 -4.07 -6.64 4.16
CA VAL A 45 -5.23 -5.78 3.93
C VAL A 45 -5.76 -5.96 2.50
N LEU A 46 -4.86 -5.98 1.50
CA LEU A 46 -5.26 -6.17 0.10
C LEU A 46 -5.78 -7.59 -0.15
N THR A 47 -5.15 -8.60 0.45
CA THR A 47 -5.63 -9.99 0.35
C THR A 47 -7.05 -10.13 0.92
N ARG A 48 -7.38 -9.42 2.00
CA ARG A 48 -8.73 -9.43 2.60
C ARG A 48 -9.82 -8.86 1.67
N VAL A 49 -9.45 -8.02 0.71
CA VAL A 49 -10.37 -7.49 -0.32
C VAL A 49 -10.25 -8.21 -1.66
N GLY A 50 -9.59 -9.38 -1.68
CA GLY A 50 -9.46 -10.23 -2.85
C GLY A 50 -8.26 -9.92 -3.74
N GLN A 51 -7.41 -8.96 -3.37
CA GLN A 51 -6.22 -8.55 -4.12
C GLN A 51 -4.97 -9.16 -3.50
N ARG A 52 -4.57 -10.34 -3.97
CA ARG A 52 -3.36 -11.01 -3.50
C ARG A 52 -2.13 -10.45 -4.23
N PRO A 53 -1.00 -10.24 -3.54
CA PRO A 53 0.24 -9.90 -4.22
C PRO A 53 0.64 -11.03 -5.18
N LEU A 54 1.10 -10.67 -6.37
CA LEU A 54 1.70 -11.56 -7.36
C LEU A 54 3.05 -12.08 -6.85
N SER A 55 3.83 -11.19 -6.25
CA SER A 55 5.11 -11.51 -5.64
C SER A 55 5.38 -10.62 -4.42
N LEU A 56 6.23 -11.12 -3.54
CA LEU A 56 6.67 -10.44 -2.34
C LEU A 56 8.13 -10.82 -2.07
N GLU A 57 9.02 -9.86 -2.22
CA GLU A 57 10.46 -10.08 -2.25
C GLU A 57 11.17 -9.27 -1.15
N GLY A 58 12.31 -9.77 -0.66
CA GLY A 58 13.16 -9.04 0.29
C GLY A 58 12.67 -9.03 1.75
N THR A 59 11.57 -9.72 2.08
CA THR A 59 11.05 -9.79 3.46
C THR A 59 11.99 -10.42 4.46
N THR A 60 12.84 -11.36 4.06
CA THR A 60 13.81 -11.98 4.97
C THR A 60 14.81 -10.96 5.52
N SER A 61 15.29 -10.02 4.70
CA SER A 61 16.24 -8.98 5.15
C SER A 61 15.53 -7.78 5.77
N GLY A 62 14.37 -7.38 5.22
CA GLY A 62 13.63 -6.19 5.65
C GLY A 62 14.36 -4.87 5.37
N GLN A 63 15.44 -4.88 4.59
CA GLN A 63 16.13 -3.67 4.15
C GLN A 63 15.36 -2.99 3.02
N TRP A 64 14.80 -3.79 2.13
CA TRP A 64 13.95 -3.39 1.04
C TRP A 64 12.99 -4.53 0.77
N VAL A 65 11.69 -4.24 0.89
CA VAL A 65 10.63 -5.16 0.50
C VAL A 65 9.93 -4.63 -0.74
N LEU A 66 9.81 -5.46 -1.76
CA LEU A 66 9.01 -5.21 -2.95
C LEU A 66 7.74 -6.05 -2.87
N ILE A 67 6.59 -5.44 -3.16
CA ILE A 67 5.29 -6.08 -3.18
C ILE A 67 4.65 -5.75 -4.53
N ASP A 68 4.43 -6.78 -5.34
CA ASP A 68 3.92 -6.64 -6.69
C ASP A 68 2.44 -7.03 -6.76
N PHE A 69 1.60 -6.15 -7.31
CA PHE A 69 0.20 -6.41 -7.61
C PHE A 69 -0.12 -6.31 -9.12
N GLY A 70 0.90 -6.25 -9.98
CA GLY A 70 0.78 -6.04 -11.42
C GLY A 70 0.70 -4.55 -11.75
N ASP A 71 -0.49 -3.97 -11.66
CA ASP A 71 -0.71 -2.56 -12.02
C ASP A 71 -0.13 -1.59 -10.96
N VAL A 72 0.10 -2.07 -9.73
CA VAL A 72 0.65 -1.29 -8.62
C VAL A 72 1.80 -2.05 -7.98
N VAL A 73 2.96 -1.41 -7.86
CA VAL A 73 4.12 -1.98 -7.16
C VAL A 73 4.47 -1.12 -5.95
N ALA A 74 4.46 -1.74 -4.77
CA ALA A 74 4.81 -1.10 -3.52
C ALA A 74 6.23 -1.44 -3.08
N HIS A 75 7.01 -0.41 -2.79
CA HIS A 75 8.37 -0.50 -2.25
C HIS A 75 8.37 0.00 -0.80
N VAL A 76 8.84 -0.83 0.11
CA VAL A 76 9.06 -0.44 1.51
C VAL A 76 10.55 -0.53 1.79
N PHE A 77 11.17 0.61 2.07
CA PHE A 77 12.59 0.69 2.35
C PHE A 77 12.86 0.92 3.83
N ARG A 78 13.98 0.38 4.32
CA ARG A 78 14.65 0.98 5.46
C ARG A 78 15.22 2.34 5.06
N HIS A 79 15.11 3.33 5.94
CA HIS A 79 15.46 4.72 5.68
C HIS A 79 16.87 4.89 5.06
N ASP A 80 17.88 4.25 5.66
CA ASP A 80 19.27 4.27 5.18
C ASP A 80 19.40 3.67 3.76
N THR A 81 18.66 2.58 3.51
CA THR A 81 18.67 1.85 2.24
C THR A 81 18.03 2.67 1.12
N ARG A 82 16.92 3.38 1.39
CA ARG A 82 16.24 4.24 0.41
C ARG A 82 17.19 5.30 -0.14
N SER A 83 17.95 5.93 0.74
CA SER A 83 18.91 6.99 0.39
C SER A 83 20.05 6.47 -0.49
N HIS A 84 20.47 5.22 -0.29
CA HIS A 84 21.52 4.59 -1.09
C HIS A 84 21.07 4.27 -2.52
N TYR A 85 19.87 3.70 -2.68
CA TYR A 85 19.33 3.33 -4.01
C TYR A 85 18.68 4.49 -4.75
N ALA A 86 18.16 5.49 -4.04
CA ALA A 86 17.60 6.73 -4.57
C ALA A 86 16.66 6.52 -5.77
N LEU A 87 15.75 5.53 -5.67
CA LEU A 87 14.83 5.17 -6.77
C LEU A 87 13.97 6.34 -7.22
N GLU A 88 13.72 7.34 -6.37
CA GLU A 88 13.00 8.55 -6.80
C GLU A 88 13.71 9.30 -7.92
N ARG A 89 15.03 9.17 -8.05
CA ARG A 89 15.77 9.78 -9.17
C ARG A 89 15.43 9.13 -10.50
N LEU A 90 15.26 7.80 -10.50
CA LEU A 90 14.88 7.04 -11.70
C LEU A 90 13.48 7.45 -12.18
N TRP A 91 12.59 7.76 -11.24
CA TRP A 91 11.20 8.15 -11.51
C TRP A 91 10.96 9.65 -11.34
N SER A 92 11.99 10.47 -11.52
CA SER A 92 11.88 11.93 -11.30
C SER A 92 10.94 12.62 -12.30
N ASP A 93 10.76 12.04 -13.48
CA ASP A 93 9.78 12.47 -14.49
C ASP A 93 8.35 11.97 -14.21
N ALA A 94 8.17 11.09 -13.21
CA ALA A 94 6.86 10.55 -12.88
C ALA A 94 6.03 11.58 -12.13
N ARG A 95 4.73 11.64 -12.46
CA ARG A 95 3.81 12.54 -11.76
C ARG A 95 3.55 12.01 -10.36
N SER A 96 3.85 12.81 -9.33
CA SER A 96 3.46 12.51 -7.96
C SER A 96 1.95 12.71 -7.77
N ILE A 97 1.30 11.74 -7.14
CA ILE A 97 -0.11 11.78 -6.77
C ILE A 97 -0.18 12.13 -5.27
N PRO A 98 -0.82 13.27 -4.91
CA PRO A 98 -0.91 13.69 -3.52
C PRO A 98 -1.77 12.70 -2.71
N ILE A 99 -1.30 12.37 -1.50
CA ILE A 99 -2.05 11.55 -0.55
C ILE A 99 -2.96 12.50 0.24
N PRO A 100 -4.29 12.26 0.27
CA PRO A 100 -5.20 13.11 1.02
C PRO A 100 -4.92 13.10 2.53
N ASP A 101 -4.96 14.26 3.18
CA ASP A 101 -4.65 14.42 4.61
C ASP A 101 -5.57 13.59 5.53
N ASN A 102 -6.80 13.31 5.07
CA ASN A 102 -7.79 12.54 5.83
C ASN A 102 -7.49 11.03 5.90
N VAL A 103 -6.44 10.53 5.23
CA VAL A 103 -6.01 9.13 5.26
C VAL A 103 -5.10 8.84 6.47
N SER A 104 -4.66 9.88 7.19
CA SER A 104 -3.64 9.79 8.25
C SER A 104 -4.00 8.92 9.46
N THR A 105 -5.29 8.70 9.74
CA THR A 105 -5.76 7.86 10.86
C THR A 105 -7.27 7.61 10.72
N SER A 106 -7.70 6.58 9.99
CA SER A 106 -8.99 5.89 10.23
C SER A 106 -9.21 4.83 9.16
N THR A 107 -9.21 3.55 9.54
CA THR A 107 -10.41 2.75 9.26
C THR A 107 -10.54 1.64 10.31
N ALA A 108 -11.44 1.88 11.27
CA ALA A 108 -12.07 0.82 12.02
C ALA A 108 -12.73 -0.19 11.08
N THR A 109 -12.64 -1.47 11.44
CA THR A 109 -13.28 -2.61 10.77
C THR A 109 -14.75 -2.32 10.40
N PRO A 110 -15.21 -2.65 9.18
CA PRO A 110 -16.62 -2.50 8.84
C PRO A 110 -17.45 -3.48 9.68
N LYS A 111 -18.28 -2.96 10.58
CA LYS A 111 -19.30 -3.77 11.27
C LYS A 111 -20.31 -4.25 10.23
N ARG A 112 -20.39 -5.57 10.06
CA ARG A 112 -21.40 -6.25 9.24
C ARG A 112 -22.80 -5.80 9.68
N GLN A 113 -23.47 -4.99 8.86
CA GLN A 113 -24.84 -4.56 9.12
C GLN A 113 -25.79 -5.71 8.74
N VAL A 114 -26.41 -6.32 9.74
CA VAL A 114 -27.44 -7.34 9.55
C VAL A 114 -28.66 -6.66 8.94
N ILE A 115 -28.99 -6.98 7.69
CA ILE A 115 -30.21 -6.53 7.02
C ILE A 115 -31.39 -7.17 7.74
N GLN A 116 -32.13 -6.40 8.54
CA GLN A 116 -33.45 -6.79 9.01
C GLN A 116 -34.42 -6.74 7.82
N LYS A 117 -34.88 -7.92 7.38
CA LYS A 117 -35.95 -8.04 6.38
C LYS A 117 -37.25 -7.46 6.96
N ALA A 118 -37.70 -6.33 6.43
CA ALA A 118 -39.04 -5.82 6.66
C ALA A 118 -40.07 -6.80 6.05
N THR A 119 -40.83 -7.48 6.90
CA THR A 119 -41.97 -8.28 6.46
C THR A 119 -43.17 -7.35 6.36
N SER A 120 -43.49 -6.92 5.14
CA SER A 120 -44.73 -6.24 4.83
C SER A 120 -45.89 -7.25 4.91
N ARG A 121 -46.84 -7.02 5.81
CA ARG A 121 -48.20 -7.56 5.67
C ARG A 121 -49.15 -6.37 5.63
N LYS A 122 -49.77 -6.18 4.46
CA LYS A 122 -51.00 -5.42 4.25
C LYS A 122 -52.04 -6.36 3.63
N MET A 123 -53.31 -6.02 3.83
CA MET A 123 -54.56 -6.68 3.40
C MET A 123 -55.10 -7.67 4.45
N VAL A 124 -56.33 -7.57 4.95
CA VAL A 124 -57.56 -6.83 4.55
C VAL A 124 -58.24 -6.31 5.82
#